data_AF-A0A3B8L9I9-F1
#
_entry.id   AF-A0A3B8L9I9-F1
#
_cell.length_a   1.000
_cell.length_b   1.000
_cell.length_c   1.000
_cell.angle_alpha   90.00
_cell.angle_beta   90.00
_cell.angle_gamma   90.00
#
_symmetry.space_group_name_H-M   'P 1'
#
loop_
_entity.id
_entity.type
_entity.pdbx_description
1 polymer ?
#
loop_
_entity_poly.entity_id
_entity_poly.type
_entity_poly.pdbx_seq_one_letter_code
_entity_poly.pdbx_strand_id
1 'polypeptide(L)' 'SAGIGKPEPLKGPQYQARHTLGILDLLEAIEDGREPKCGMLEGRGVVEMIAGCFESHRVGKPVPFPLANRKNPLTSL' A
#
# COMPACT_ATOMS: atom_id res chain seq x y z
N SER A 1 -4.81 11.80 9.41
CA SER A 1 -4.52 13.14 8.87
C SER A 1 -5.78 13.71 8.23
N ALA A 2 -6.10 14.98 8.48
CA ALA A 2 -7.18 15.70 7.80
C ALA A 2 -6.72 16.41 6.51
N GLY A 3 -5.45 16.27 6.13
CA GLY A 3 -4.85 16.91 4.95
C GLY A 3 -3.82 17.99 5.30
N ILE A 4 -3.18 18.53 4.26
CA ILE A 4 -2.11 19.53 4.39
C ILE A 4 -2.65 20.80 5.06
N GLY A 5 -1.93 21.30 6.06
CA GLY A 5 -2.27 22.54 6.77
C GLY A 5 -3.46 22.45 7.72
N LYS A 6 -4.10 21.27 7.86
CA LYS A 6 -5.19 21.07 8.82
C LYS A 6 -4.68 20.42 10.11
N PRO A 7 -5.23 20.80 11.28
CA PRO A 7 -4.91 20.12 12.53
C PRO A 7 -5.16 18.61 12.43
N GLU A 8 -4.31 17.81 13.06
CA GLU A 8 -4.51 16.36 13.08
C GLU A 8 -5.76 16.02 13.91
N PRO A 9 -6.76 15.31 13.33
CA PRO A 9 -7.98 14.95 14.04
C PRO A 9 -7.78 13.80 15.05
N LEU A 10 -6.81 12.91 14.82
CA LEU A 10 -6.56 11.76 15.69
C LEU A 10 -5.81 12.19 16.96
N LYS A 11 -6.39 11.86 18.12
CA LYS A 11 -5.89 12.26 19.46
C LYS A 11 -5.65 11.03 20.33
N GLY A 12 -4.58 11.06 21.13
CA GLY A 12 -4.24 10.01 22.10
C GLY A 12 -2.84 9.43 21.89
N PRO A 13 -2.26 8.78 22.92
CA PRO A 13 -0.89 8.25 22.87
C PRO A 13 -0.65 7.26 21.72
N GLN A 14 -1.63 6.44 21.39
CA GLN A 14 -1.56 5.43 20.33
C GLN A 14 -1.37 6.03 18.92
N TYR A 15 -1.74 7.30 18.72
CA TYR A 15 -1.60 7.98 17.42
C TYR A 15 -0.30 8.78 17.30
N GLN A 16 0.55 8.78 18.35
CA GLN A 16 1.88 9.38 18.28
C GLN A 16 2.85 8.52 17.45
N ALA A 17 2.74 7.19 17.57
CA ALA A 17 3.58 6.22 16.85
C ALA A 17 2.76 5.45 15.79
N ARG A 18 2.17 6.13 14.81
CA ARG A 18 1.13 5.53 13.92
C ARG A 18 1.54 4.29 13.13
N HIS A 19 2.83 4.06 12.91
CA HIS A 19 3.30 2.82 12.28
C HIS A 19 2.93 1.57 13.11
N THR A 20 2.79 1.70 14.44
CA THR A 20 2.38 0.60 15.30
C THR A 20 0.91 0.21 15.12
N LEU A 21 0.07 1.08 14.56
CA LEU A 21 -1.35 0.79 14.35
C LEU A 21 -1.57 -0.39 13.41
N GLY A 22 -0.71 -0.56 12.40
CA GLY A 22 -0.75 -1.73 11.52
C GLY A 22 -0.32 -3.02 12.23
N ILE A 23 0.61 -2.92 13.20
CA ILE A 23 1.04 -4.05 14.03
C ILE A 23 -0.10 -4.48 14.95
N LEU A 24 -0.75 -3.52 15.62
CA LEU A 24 -1.88 -3.79 16.49
C LEU A 24 -3.06 -4.41 15.71
N ASP A 25 -3.35 -3.89 14.50
CA ASP A 25 -4.38 -4.45 13.65
C ASP A 25 -4.08 -5.90 13.22
N LEU A 26 -2.82 -6.21 12.93
CA LEU A 26 -2.40 -7.58 12.60
C LEU A 26 -2.56 -8.52 13.79
N LEU A 27 -2.21 -8.08 15.00
CA LEU A 27 -2.39 -8.89 16.22
C LEU A 27 -3.87 -9.17 16.50
N GLU A 28 -4.72 -8.13 16.46
CA GLU A 28 -6.17 -8.26 16.63
C GLU A 28 -6.78 -9.16 15.53
N ALA A 29 -6.29 -9.06 14.29
CA ALA A 29 -6.72 -9.92 13.19
C ALA A 29 -6.46 -11.40 13.45
N ILE A 30 -5.30 -11.72 14.02
CA ILE A 30 -4.92 -13.09 14.41
C ILE A 30 -5.81 -13.59 15.56
N GLU A 31 -6.03 -12.77 16.58
CA GLU A 31 -6.83 -13.11 17.76
C GLU A 31 -8.31 -13.36 17.39
N ASP A 32 -8.87 -12.52 16.53
CA ASP A 32 -10.28 -12.59 16.13
C ASP A 32 -10.55 -13.50 14.93
N GLY A 33 -9.51 -14.04 14.30
CA GLY A 33 -9.64 -14.85 13.08
C GLY A 33 -10.23 -14.08 11.89
N ARG A 34 -9.92 -12.78 11.78
CA ARG A 34 -10.34 -11.90 10.68
C ARG A 34 -9.15 -11.53 9.78
N GLU A 35 -9.42 -11.01 8.59
CA GLU A 35 -8.37 -10.41 7.77
C GLU A 35 -7.86 -9.09 8.39
N PRO A 36 -6.57 -8.75 8.23
CA PRO A 36 -6.06 -7.42 8.51
C PRO A 36 -6.74 -6.37 7.62
N LYS A 37 -6.77 -5.11 8.07
CA LYS A 37 -7.33 -3.99 7.29
C LYS A 37 -6.59 -3.73 5.98
N CYS A 38 -5.33 -4.12 5.90
CA CYS A 38 -4.52 -4.10 4.69
C CYS A 38 -3.86 -5.48 4.55
N GLY A 39 -4.49 -6.35 3.77
CA GLY A 39 -4.11 -7.75 3.65
C GLY A 39 -3.36 -8.05 2.36
N MET A 40 -3.40 -9.32 1.96
CA MET A 40 -2.68 -9.80 0.77
C MET A 40 -3.18 -9.12 -0.53
N LEU A 41 -4.48 -8.84 -0.64
CA LEU A 41 -5.07 -8.29 -1.86
C LEU A 41 -4.65 -6.84 -2.10
N GLU A 42 -4.64 -6.03 -1.05
CA GLU A 42 -4.11 -4.66 -1.07
C GLU A 42 -2.61 -4.68 -1.36
N GLY A 43 -1.86 -5.57 -0.69
CA GLY A 43 -0.43 -5.77 -0.93
C GLY A 43 -0.11 -6.11 -2.40
N ARG A 44 -0.91 -6.99 -3.01
CA ARG A 44 -0.82 -7.29 -4.45
C ARG A 44 -1.02 -6.04 -5.31
N GLY A 45 -2.01 -5.21 -4.97
CA GLY A 45 -2.27 -3.95 -5.67
C GLY A 45 -1.11 -2.96 -5.58
N VAL A 46 -0.45 -2.89 -4.41
CA VAL A 46 0.75 -2.06 -4.20
C VAL A 46 1.90 -2.53 -5.10
N VAL A 47 2.17 -3.84 -5.13
CA VAL A 47 3.23 -4.41 -6.00
C VAL A 47 2.93 -4.14 -7.48
N GLU A 48 1.69 -4.32 -7.91
CA GLU A 48 1.25 -4.04 -9.28
C GLU A 48 1.46 -2.55 -9.64
N MET A 49 1.12 -1.62 -8.74
CA MET A 49 1.32 -0.18 -8.94
C MET A 49 2.80 0.16 -9.10
N ILE A 50 3.66 -0.37 -8.21
CA ILE A 50 5.11 -0.16 -8.28
C ILE A 50 5.66 -0.68 -9.60
N ALA A 51 5.29 -1.90 -9.99
CA ALA A 51 5.67 -2.47 -11.29
C ALA A 51 5.16 -1.61 -12.46
N GLY A 52 3.96 -1.05 -12.34
CA GLY A 52 3.36 -0.16 -13.33
C GLY A 52 4.13 1.15 -13.53
N CYS A 53 4.72 1.72 -12.47
CA CYS A 53 5.60 2.89 -12.59
C CYS A 53 6.81 2.58 -13.48
N PHE A 54 7.48 1.44 -13.25
CA PHE A 54 8.64 1.03 -14.05
C PHE A 54 8.26 0.66 -15.48
N GLU A 55 7.15 -0.07 -15.67
CA GLU A 55 6.66 -0.41 -17.00
C GLU A 55 6.28 0.85 -17.78
N SER A 56 5.60 1.82 -17.15
CA SER A 56 5.26 3.11 -17.77
C SER A 56 6.51 3.89 -18.18
N HIS A 57 7.54 3.90 -17.34
CA HIS A 57 8.84 4.48 -17.69
C HIS A 57 9.45 3.79 -18.93
N ARG A 58 9.48 2.45 -18.94
CA ARG A 58 10.02 1.63 -20.03
C ARG A 58 9.33 1.87 -21.37
N VAL A 59 8.00 2.04 -21.36
CA VAL A 59 7.20 2.25 -22.59
C VAL A 59 6.97 3.72 -22.94
N GLY A 60 7.37 4.65 -22.06
CA GLY A 60 7.21 6.09 -22.25
C GLY A 60 5.77 6.58 -22.29
N LYS A 61 4.81 5.82 -21.71
CA LYS A 61 3.38 6.16 -21.74
C LYS A 61 2.61 5.56 -20.55
N PRO A 62 1.39 6.04 -20.26
CA PRO A 62 0.52 5.41 -19.26
C PRO A 62 0.26 3.93 -19.59
N VAL A 63 0.13 3.11 -18.54
CA VAL A 63 -0.13 1.67 -18.64
C VAL A 63 -1.44 1.33 -17.94
N PRO A 64 -2.26 0.41 -18.49
CA PRO A 64 -3.48 -0.03 -17.85
C PRO A 64 -3.20 -1.01 -16.71
N PHE A 65 -4.13 -1.10 -15.76
CA PHE A 65 -4.17 -2.20 -14.79
C PHE A 65 -5.30 -3.18 -15.14
N PRO A 66 -5.08 -4.50 -14.97
CA PRO A 66 -3.81 -5.15 -14.64
C PRO A 66 -2.77 -5.01 -15.77
N LEU A 67 -1.48 -5.10 -15.43
CA LEU A 67 -0.38 -4.95 -16.38
C LEU A 67 -0.41 -6.05 -17.44
N ALA A 68 -0.24 -5.65 -18.70
CA ALA A 68 -0.13 -6.59 -19.82
C ALA A 68 1.16 -7.42 -19.75
N ASN A 69 2.28 -6.78 -19.37
CA ASN A 69 3.55 -7.45 -19.14
C ASN A 69 3.72 -7.76 -17.65
N ARG A 70 3.73 -9.05 -17.27
CA ARG A 70 3.87 -9.51 -15.88
C ARG A 70 5.30 -9.96 -15.53
N LYS A 71 6.29 -9.66 -16.37
CA LYS A 71 7.71 -9.88 -16.05
C LYS A 71 8.20 -8.78 -15.11
N ASN A 72 9.31 -9.04 -14.40
CA ASN A 72 9.92 -8.02 -13.56
C ASN A 72 10.42 -6.85 -14.44
N PRO A 73 9.85 -5.63 -14.30
CA PRO A 73 10.16 -4.53 -15.20
C PRO A 73 11.63 -4.08 -15.09
N LEU A 74 12.27 -4.26 -13.93
CA LEU A 74 13.68 -3.90 -13.70
C LEU A 74 14.67 -4.70 -14.56
N THR A 75 14.25 -5.85 -15.09
CA THR A 75 15.09 -6.67 -15.97
C THR A 75 15.12 -6.19 -17.42
N SER A 76 14.32 -5.16 -17.74
CA SER A 76 14.08 -4.67 -19.10
C SER A 76 14.06 -3.14 -19.20
N LEU A 77 14.58 -2.46 -18.17
CA LEU A 77 14.77 -1.01 -18.16
C LEU A 77 15.96 -0.59 -19.02
#